data_AF-A0A534RVL3-F1
#
_entry.id   AF-A0A534RVL3-F1
#
_cell.length_a   1.000
_cell.length_b   1.000
_cell.length_c   1.000
_cell.angle_alpha   90.00
_cell.angle_beta   90.00
_cell.angle_gamma   90.00
#
_symmetry.space_group_name_H-M   'P 1'
#
loop_
_entity.id
_entity.type
_entity.pdbx_description
1 polymer ?
#
loop_
_entity_poly.entity_id
_entity_poly.type
_entity_poly.pdbx_seq_one_letter_code
_entity_poly.pdbx_strand_id
1 'polypeptide(L)'
;MPERSDEYIVGRLIERSRLLIALSEEIPVETKLQTQPLLKQLEQALALPPGKQDRERIRGTYAALYSELVDYADLEALLSAMKTFLPYL
;
A
#
# COMPACT_ATOMS: atom_id res chain seq x y z
N MET A 1 -1.58 -26.23 -2.68
CA MET A 1 -0.88 -25.00 -3.11
C MET A 1 -0.03 -24.54 -1.94
N PRO A 2 1.24 -24.14 -2.13
CA PRO A 2 2.04 -23.63 -1.01
C PRO A 2 1.36 -22.36 -0.46
N GLU A 3 1.18 -22.30 0.86
CA GLU A 3 0.71 -21.10 1.55
C GLU A 3 1.68 -19.96 1.24
N ARG A 4 1.16 -18.84 0.74
CA ARG A 4 1.96 -17.65 0.45
C ARG A 4 2.15 -16.88 1.75
N SER A 5 3.36 -16.38 2.00
CA SER A 5 3.62 -15.55 3.19
C SER A 5 2.85 -14.23 3.12
N ASP A 6 2.49 -13.68 4.28
CA ASP A 6 1.86 -12.36 4.40
C ASP A 6 2.69 -11.28 3.68
N GLU A 7 4.02 -11.34 3.82
CA GLU A 7 4.97 -10.46 3.13
C GLU A 7 4.82 -10.51 1.61
N TYR A 8 4.69 -11.72 1.04
CA TYR A 8 4.47 -11.90 -0.39
C TYR A 8 3.12 -11.30 -0.81
N ILE A 9 2.06 -11.54 -0.04
CA ILE A 9 0.71 -11.04 -0.36
C ILE A 9 0.69 -9.51 -0.31
N VAL A 10 1.25 -8.91 0.73
CA VAL A 10 1.35 -7.46 0.89
C VAL A 10 2.15 -6.82 -0.24
N GLY A 11 3.28 -7.41 -0.66
CA GLY A 11 4.04 -6.96 -1.81
C GLY A 11 3.20 -6.93 -3.09
N ARG A 12 2.37 -7.96 -3.33
CA ARG A 12 1.46 -8.03 -4.48
C ARG A 12 0.34 -6.98 -4.42
N LEU A 13 -0.18 -6.67 -3.23
CA LEU A 13 -1.19 -5.61 -3.06
C LEU A 13 -0.60 -4.23 -3.39
N ILE A 14 0.63 -3.95 -2.96
CA ILE A 14 1.35 -2.71 -3.28
C ILE A 14 1.60 -2.62 -4.80
N GLU A 15 2.11 -3.70 -5.41
CA GLU A 15 2.36 -3.77 -6.85
C GLU A 15 1.09 -3.51 -7.65
N ARG A 16 -0.03 -4.14 -7.27
CA ARG A 16 -1.32 -3.94 -7.93
C ARG A 16 -1.82 -2.50 -7.78
N SER A 17 -1.68 -1.90 -6.60
CA SER A 17 -2.06 -0.51 -6.34
C SER A 17 -1.27 0.46 -7.24
N ARG A 18 0.05 0.27 -7.36
CA ARG A 18 0.89 1.08 -8.26
C ARG A 18 0.45 1.02 -9.71
N LEU A 19 0.12 -0.18 -10.19
CA LEU A 19 -0.34 -0.38 -11.56
C LEU A 19 -1.69 0.31 -11.81
N LEU A 20 -2.65 0.18 -10.90
CA LEU A 20 -3.95 0.85 -11.02
C LEU A 20 -3.79 2.37 -11.03
N ILE A 21 -2.95 2.93 -10.14
CA ILE A 21 -2.67 4.36 -10.10
C ILE A 21 -2.02 4.84 -11.40
N ALA A 22 -1.06 4.08 -11.93
CA ALA A 22 -0.36 4.45 -13.16
C ALA A 22 -1.31 4.45 -14.37
N LEU A 23 -2.14 3.41 -14.51
CA LEU A 23 -2.93 3.12 -15.70
C LEU A 23 -4.29 3.80 -15.73
N SER A 24 -4.87 4.15 -14.57
CA SER A 24 -6.21 4.77 -14.54
C SER A 24 -6.19 6.19 -15.11
N GLU A 25 -7.05 6.48 -16.07
CA GLU A 25 -7.26 7.84 -16.59
C GLU A 25 -8.13 8.69 -15.65
N GLU A 26 -8.83 8.07 -14.70
CA GLU A 26 -9.74 8.74 -13.76
C GLU A 26 -9.01 9.36 -12.57
N ILE A 27 -7.79 8.89 -12.28
CA ILE A 27 -6.99 9.41 -11.16
C ILE A 27 -6.24 10.67 -11.62
N PRO A 28 -6.44 11.83 -10.97
CA PRO A 28 -5.72 13.05 -11.28
C PRO A 28 -4.19 12.86 -11.20
N VAL A 29 -3.47 13.53 -12.09
CA VAL A 29 -1.99 13.47 -12.14
C VAL A 29 -1.36 13.85 -10.79
N GLU A 30 -1.94 14.83 -10.09
CA GLU A 30 -1.50 15.26 -8.76
C GLU A 30 -1.55 14.10 -7.75
N THR A 31 -2.69 13.39 -7.68
CA THR A 31 -2.86 12.21 -6.83
C THR A 31 -1.87 11.10 -7.21
N LYS A 32 -1.60 10.89 -8.51
CA LYS A 32 -0.58 9.92 -8.95
C LYS A 32 0.82 10.30 -8.46
N LEU A 33 1.20 11.57 -8.61
CA LEU A 33 2.50 12.09 -8.18
C LEU A 33 2.67 12.02 -6.66
N GLN A 34 1.59 12.21 -5.91
CA GLN A 34 1.60 12.12 -4.45
C GLN A 34 1.68 10.67 -3.95
N THR A 35 0.90 9.76 -4.52
CA THR A 35 0.72 8.40 -3.96
C THR A 35 1.78 7.40 -4.41
N GLN A 36 2.33 7.53 -5.62
CA GLN A 36 3.37 6.62 -6.11
C GLN A 36 4.65 6.61 -5.22
N PRO A 37 5.20 7.77 -4.78
CA PRO A 37 6.30 7.78 -3.83
C PRO A 37 5.92 7.19 -2.46
N LEU A 38 4.70 7.42 -1.98
CA LEU A 38 4.24 6.87 -0.69
C LEU A 38 4.15 5.34 -0.74
N LEU A 39 3.67 4.75 -1.84
CA LEU A 39 3.70 3.30 -2.05
C LEU A 39 5.14 2.76 -2.07
N LYS A 40 6.11 3.53 -2.56
CA LYS A 40 7.53 3.17 -2.49
C LYS A 40 8.09 3.22 -1.08
N GLN A 41 7.73 4.24 -0.32
CA GLN A 41 8.14 4.34 1.08
C GLN A 41 7.54 3.21 1.92
N LEU A 42 6.27 2.87 1.70
CA LEU A 42 5.60 1.77 2.39
C LEU A 42 6.27 0.42 2.08
N GLU A 43 6.52 0.12 0.81
CA GLU A 43 7.24 -1.09 0.39
C GLU A 43 8.62 -1.19 1.03
N GLN A 44 9.40 -0.10 1.01
CA GLN A 44 10.74 -0.07 1.61
C GLN A 44 10.70 -0.28 3.12
N ALA A 45 9.72 0.30 3.82
CA ALA A 45 9.56 0.12 5.25
C ALA A 45 9.19 -1.32 5.60
N LEU A 46 8.32 -1.95 4.81
CA LEU A 46 7.88 -3.33 5.00
C LEU A 46 8.92 -4.38 4.59
N ALA A 47 9.85 -4.02 3.69
CA ALA A 47 10.99 -4.88 3.33
C ALA A 47 12.00 -5.08 4.48
N LEU A 48 11.91 -4.28 5.55
CA LEU A 48 12.71 -4.49 6.76
C LEU A 48 12.17 -5.68 7.56
N PRO A 49 13.03 -6.45 8.23
CA PRO A 49 12.59 -7.49 9.16
C PRO A 49 11.64 -6.92 10.23
N PRO A 50 10.63 -7.67 10.72
CA PRO A 50 9.60 -7.15 11.62
C PRO A 50 10.11 -6.40 12.87
N GLY A 51 11.24 -6.83 13.45
CA GLY A 51 11.86 -6.16 14.60
C GLY A 51 12.58 -4.84 14.30
N LYS A 52 12.75 -4.50 13.01
CA LYS A 52 13.37 -3.26 12.52
C LYS A 52 12.37 -2.33 11.82
N GLN A 53 11.11 -2.76 11.68
CA GLN A 53 10.05 -1.97 11.08
C GLN A 53 9.64 -0.84 12.01
N ASP A 54 9.72 0.40 11.54
CA ASP A 54 9.11 1.55 12.20
C ASP A 54 7.59 1.53 11.97
N ARG A 55 6.86 0.97 12.93
CA ARG A 55 5.40 0.81 12.85
C ARG A 55 4.66 2.14 12.87
N GLU A 56 5.21 3.19 13.47
CA GLU A 56 4.59 4.52 13.45
C GLU A 56 4.69 5.12 12.06
N ARG A 57 5.89 5.03 11.45
CA ARG A 57 6.09 5.45 10.06
C ARG A 57 5.23 4.66 9.07
N ILE A 58 5.13 3.34 9.24
CA ILE A 58 4.29 2.48 8.38
C ILE A 58 2.82 2.89 8.49
N ARG A 59 2.30 3.05 9.71
CA ARG A 59 0.92 3.51 9.94
C ARG A 59 0.66 4.89 9.34
N GLY A 60 1.57 5.84 9.54
CA GLY A 60 1.45 7.17 8.96
C GLY A 60 1.46 7.17 7.43
N THR A 61 2.32 6.36 6.82
CA THR A 61 2.39 6.21 5.36
C THR A 61 1.13 5.55 4.82
N TYR A 62 0.63 4.51 5.50
CA TYR A 62 -0.63 3.85 5.15
C TYR A 62 -1.83 4.81 5.26
N ALA A 63 -1.93 5.58 6.36
CA ALA A 63 -3.01 6.53 6.57
C ALA A 63 -3.03 7.61 5.48
N ALA A 64 -1.86 8.14 5.10
CA ALA A 64 -1.73 9.10 4.00
C ALA A 64 -2.12 8.49 2.64
N LEU A 65 -1.77 7.23 2.38
CA LEU A 65 -2.23 6.54 1.18
C LEU A 65 -3.74 6.33 1.19
N TYR A 66 -4.30 5.90 2.32
CA TYR A 66 -5.73 5.66 2.45
C TYR A 66 -6.54 6.94 2.25
N SER A 67 -6.13 8.06 2.85
CA SER A 67 -6.83 9.34 2.68
C SER A 67 -6.85 9.83 1.23
N GLU A 68 -5.78 9.59 0.46
CA GLU A 68 -5.68 10.01 -0.94
C GLU A 68 -6.42 9.07 -1.91
N LEU A 69 -6.62 7.82 -1.51
CA LEU A 69 -7.07 6.77 -2.42
C LEU A 69 -8.44 6.16 -2.07
N VAL A 70 -9.04 6.55 -0.93
CA VAL A 70 -10.32 6.00 -0.44
C VAL A 70 -11.48 6.22 -1.42
N ASP A 71 -11.46 7.30 -2.21
CA ASP A 71 -12.51 7.61 -3.17
C ASP A 71 -12.47 6.71 -4.43
N TYR A 72 -11.39 5.94 -4.63
CA TYR A 72 -11.26 4.99 -5.73
C TYR A 72 -11.48 3.56 -5.21
N ALA A 73 -12.69 3.03 -5.43
CA ALA A 73 -13.14 1.77 -4.81
C ALA A 73 -12.15 0.59 -4.94
N ASP A 74 -11.52 0.41 -6.10
CA ASP A 74 -10.53 -0.66 -6.29
C ASP A 74 -9.26 -0.46 -5.45
N LEU A 75 -8.82 0.79 -5.28
CA LEU A 75 -7.64 1.11 -4.45
C LEU A 75 -7.98 1.05 -2.96
N GLU A 76 -9.17 1.52 -2.57
CA GLU A 76 -9.71 1.37 -1.22
C GLU A 76 -9.75 -0.10 -0.81
N ALA A 77 -10.28 -0.98 -1.68
CA ALA A 77 -10.35 -2.41 -1.43
C ALA A 77 -8.96 -3.04 -1.25
N LEU A 78 -7.97 -2.66 -2.08
CA LEU A 78 -6.60 -3.17 -1.97
C LEU A 78 -5.93 -2.70 -0.67
N LEU A 79 -6.06 -1.43 -0.31
CA LEU A 79 -5.50 -0.89 0.94
C LEU A 79 -6.20 -1.48 2.16
N SER A 80 -7.51 -1.69 2.11
CA SER A 80 -8.27 -2.35 3.17
C SER A 80 -7.85 -3.81 3.33
N ALA A 81 -7.57 -4.53 2.23
CA ALA A 81 -7.06 -5.90 2.28
C ALA A 81 -5.68 -6.00 2.94
N MET A 82 -4.83 -4.97 2.87
CA MET A 82 -3.52 -4.98 3.52
C MET A 82 -3.62 -5.13 5.06
N LYS A 83 -4.69 -4.60 5.68
CA LYS A 83 -4.91 -4.69 7.14
C LYS A 83 -5.02 -6.13 7.63
N THR A 84 -5.49 -7.05 6.79
CA THR A 84 -5.58 -8.48 7.10
C THR A 84 -4.19 -9.11 7.33
N PHE A 85 -3.17 -8.62 6.63
CA PHE A 85 -1.81 -9.16 6.65
C PHE A 85 -0.85 -8.32 7.50
N LEU A 86 -1.26 -7.10 7.87
CA LEU A 86 -0.51 -6.17 8.70
C LEU A 86 -1.38 -5.75 9.89
N PRO A 87 -1.52 -6.61 10.92
CA PRO A 87 -2.49 -6.42 12.00
C PRO A 87 -2.25 -5.20 12.91
N TYR A 88 -1.16 -4.46 12.66
CA TYR A 88 -0.81 -3.24 13.37
C TYR A 88 -1.15 -1.96 12.57
N LEU A 89 -1.76 -2.09 11.38
CA LEU A 89 -2.35 -0.98 10.62
C LEU A 89 -3.77 -0.70 11.09
#